data_AF-A0AAN7NVL8-F1
#
_entry.id   AF-A0AAN7NVL8-F1
#
_cell.length_a   1.000
_cell.length_b   1.000
_cell.length_c   1.000
_cell.angle_alpha   90.00
_cell.angle_beta   90.00
_cell.angle_gamma   90.00
#
_symmetry.space_group_name_H-M   'P 1'
#
loop_
_entity.id
_entity.type
_entity.pdbx_description
1 polymer ?
#
loop_
_entity_poly.entity_id
_entity_poly.type
_entity_poly.pdbx_seq_one_letter_code
_entity_poly.pdbx_strand_id
1 'polypeptide(L)'
;MTYRSSVYESTDQTPSCVMLGRKIRLPCDLQFGRRPEEEVAGEDYISIRFVFYLVTKKYSRTKMLYKNLWQTLWNLRREMEFHHVKKLAVPKLACGLDQLNWRTVRNMLEVVFRGTGVQVLVCSY
;
A
#
# COMPACT_ATOMS: atom_id res chain seq x y z
N MET A 1 -6.84 -7.34 -22.89
CA MET A 1 -6.32 -6.02 -22.50
C MET A 1 -7.26 -4.88 -22.94
N THR A 2 -8.58 -5.07 -22.97
CA THR A 2 -9.52 -4.14 -23.64
C THR A 2 -10.55 -3.50 -22.70
N TYR A 3 -10.73 -4.02 -21.48
CA TYR A 3 -11.71 -3.49 -20.52
C TYR A 3 -11.30 -2.14 -19.90
N ARG A 4 -9.99 -1.84 -19.83
CA ARG A 4 -9.47 -0.60 -19.23
C ARG A 4 -9.71 0.65 -20.08
N SER A 5 -10.02 0.48 -21.37
CA SER A 5 -10.17 1.57 -22.33
C SER A 5 -11.58 1.66 -22.92
N SER A 6 -12.49 0.75 -22.60
CA SER A 6 -13.88 0.85 -23.06
C SER A 6 -14.59 1.99 -22.33
N VAL A 7 -15.04 2.98 -23.09
CA VAL A 7 -15.94 4.07 -22.65
C VAL A 7 -17.36 3.65 -23.03
N TYR A 8 -18.33 3.81 -22.14
CA TYR A 8 -19.74 3.56 -22.48
C TYR A 8 -20.24 4.69 -23.38
N GLU A 9 -20.72 4.37 -24.59
CA GLU A 9 -21.11 5.37 -25.61
C GLU A 9 -22.21 6.33 -25.14
N SER A 10 -23.06 5.93 -24.19
CA SER A 10 -24.16 6.76 -23.67
C SER A 10 -23.73 7.81 -22.64
N THR A 11 -22.58 7.62 -21.98
CA THR A 11 -22.11 8.46 -20.87
C THR A 11 -20.68 8.96 -21.06
N ASP A 12 -19.98 8.46 -22.08
CA ASP A 12 -18.57 8.71 -22.42
C ASP A 12 -17.60 8.59 -21.23
N GLN A 13 -17.99 7.76 -20.25
CA GLN A 13 -17.23 7.51 -19.03
C GLN A 13 -16.80 6.05 -18.97
N THR A 14 -15.58 5.81 -18.48
CA THR A 14 -15.07 4.45 -18.27
C THR A 14 -15.77 3.80 -17.07
N PRO A 15 -15.94 2.47 -17.04
CA PRO A 15 -16.57 1.76 -15.92
C PRO A 15 -15.93 2.10 -14.57
N SER A 16 -14.59 2.25 -14.53
CA SER A 16 -13.87 2.66 -13.32
C SER A 16 -14.20 4.08 -12.87
N CYS A 17 -14.48 4.98 -13.82
CA CYS A 17 -14.86 6.36 -13.52
C CYS A 17 -16.29 6.42 -12.96
N VAL A 18 -17.20 5.62 -13.49
CA VAL A 18 -18.58 5.51 -12.97
C VAL A 18 -18.58 4.88 -11.57
N MET A 19 -17.80 3.81 -11.35
CA MET A 19 -17.76 3.08 -10.08
C MET A 19 -17.06 3.87 -8.96
N LEU A 20 -15.99 4.61 -9.26
CA LEU A 20 -15.14 5.24 -8.25
C LEU A 20 -15.18 6.78 -8.28
N GLY A 21 -15.91 7.38 -9.22
CA GLY A 21 -15.98 8.83 -9.42
C GLY A 21 -14.66 9.48 -9.87
N ARG A 22 -13.61 8.70 -10.16
CA ARG A 22 -12.30 9.20 -10.61
C ARG A 22 -11.60 8.21 -11.53
N LYS A 23 -10.70 8.71 -12.39
CA LYS A 23 -9.88 7.88 -13.27
C LYS A 23 -8.70 7.30 -12.47
N ILE A 24 -8.64 5.97 -12.39
CA ILE A 24 -7.55 5.25 -11.73
C ILE A 24 -6.26 5.44 -12.55
N ARG A 25 -5.29 6.17 -12.00
CA ARG A 25 -4.01 6.45 -12.67
C ARG A 25 -2.88 5.59 -12.11
N LEU A 26 -2.99 5.11 -10.86
CA LEU A 26 -1.97 4.28 -10.22
C LEU A 26 -2.58 3.08 -9.47
N PRO A 27 -1.82 1.99 -9.25
CA PRO A 27 -2.26 0.83 -8.46
C PRO A 27 -2.67 1.16 -7.02
N CYS A 28 -2.33 2.37 -6.53
CA CYS A 28 -2.60 2.84 -5.18
C CYS A 28 -3.96 3.56 -5.03
N ASP A 29 -4.73 3.77 -6.11
CA ASP A 29 -6.00 4.51 -6.04
C ASP A 29 -7.17 3.73 -5.41
N LEU A 30 -6.92 2.55 -4.83
CA LEU A 30 -7.90 1.78 -4.07
C LEU A 30 -8.04 2.36 -2.64
N GLN A 31 -8.30 3.65 -2.53
CA GLN A 31 -8.84 4.22 -1.28
C GLN A 31 -10.31 3.80 -1.21
N PHE A 32 -10.59 2.70 -0.50
CA PHE A 32 -11.94 2.47 0.01
C PHE A 32 -12.18 3.51 1.12
N GLY A 33 -12.77 4.64 0.74
CA GLY A 33 -13.10 5.71 1.69
C GLY A 33 -13.25 7.07 1.03
N ARG A 34 -14.48 7.34 0.57
CA ARG A 34 -15.15 8.65 0.40
C ARG A 34 -14.64 9.66 -0.65
N ARG A 35 -15.61 10.39 -1.24
CA ARG A 35 -15.38 11.61 -2.03
C ARG A 35 -15.08 12.78 -1.07
N PRO A 36 -14.30 13.79 -1.48
CA PRO A 36 -13.71 14.80 -0.57
C PRO A 36 -14.69 15.77 0.12
N GLU A 37 -16.01 15.65 -0.02
CA GLU A 37 -16.92 16.78 0.22
C GLU A 37 -18.22 16.45 0.99
N GLU A 38 -18.38 15.25 1.55
CA GLU A 38 -19.56 14.95 2.38
C GLU A 38 -19.23 15.08 3.87
N GLU A 39 -19.74 16.13 4.51
CA GLU A 39 -19.93 16.15 5.97
C GLU A 39 -21.04 15.15 6.33
N VAL A 40 -20.75 14.21 7.23
CA VAL A 40 -21.80 13.38 7.85
C VAL A 40 -21.70 13.56 9.36
N ALA A 41 -22.82 14.02 9.92
CA ALA A 41 -23.09 14.02 11.34
C ALA A 41 -23.33 12.58 11.82
N GLY A 42 -22.49 12.12 12.75
CA GLY A 42 -22.56 10.80 13.35
C GLY A 42 -21.19 10.37 13.85
N GLU A 43 -21.08 10.09 15.15
CA GLU A 43 -19.90 9.51 15.82
C GLU A 43 -19.69 8.03 15.41
N ASP A 44 -19.75 7.73 14.11
CA ASP A 44 -19.50 6.41 13.56
C ASP A 44 -18.06 6.41 13.03
N TYR A 45 -17.13 5.94 13.86
CA TYR A 45 -15.69 5.83 13.60
C TYR A 45 -15.37 5.09 12.29
N ILE A 46 -15.33 5.80 11.16
CA ILE A 46 -14.73 5.30 9.93
C ILE A 46 -13.21 5.32 10.14
N SER A 47 -12.66 4.22 10.66
CA SER A 47 -11.21 4.05 10.73
C SER A 47 -10.65 4.01 9.31
N ILE A 48 -10.01 5.09 8.86
CA ILE A 48 -9.32 5.10 7.57
C ILE A 48 -8.15 4.12 7.67
N ARG A 49 -8.21 3.02 6.90
CA ARG A 49 -7.18 1.99 6.85
C ARG A 49 -6.49 2.02 5.50
N PHE A 50 -5.16 2.06 5.53
CA PHE A 50 -4.33 2.00 4.34
C PHE A 50 -3.78 0.59 4.16
N VAL A 51 -3.87 0.07 2.94
CA VAL A 51 -3.26 -1.20 2.53
C VAL A 51 -2.13 -0.88 1.56
N PHE A 52 -0.89 -1.07 2.00
CA PHE A 52 0.29 -0.82 1.17
C PHE A 52 0.77 -2.09 0.48
N TYR A 53 0.76 -2.07 -0.85
CA TYR A 53 1.28 -3.17 -1.67
C TYR A 53 2.77 -2.95 -1.97
N LEU A 54 3.63 -3.74 -1.32
CA LEU A 54 5.08 -3.69 -1.51
C LEU A 54 5.50 -4.49 -2.75
N VAL A 55 5.90 -3.79 -3.82
CA VAL A 55 6.38 -4.44 -5.06
C VAL A 55 7.89 -4.67 -4.99
N THR A 56 8.31 -5.88 -4.63
CA THR A 56 9.72 -6.21 -4.35
C THR A 56 10.46 -6.93 -5.50
N LYS A 57 9.73 -7.48 -6.45
CA LYS A 57 10.28 -8.22 -7.60
C LYS A 57 9.47 -7.98 -8.86
N LYS A 58 10.18 -7.95 -10.00
CA LYS A 58 9.58 -7.83 -11.34
C LYS A 58 8.92 -9.14 -11.79
N TYR A 59 9.51 -10.28 -11.41
CA TYR A 59 9.02 -11.61 -11.74
C TYR A 59 8.95 -12.48 -10.48
N SER A 60 7.90 -13.28 -10.35
CA SER A 60 7.65 -14.12 -9.16
C SER A 60 8.75 -15.15 -8.90
N ARG A 61 9.38 -15.64 -9.97
CA ARG A 61 10.43 -16.69 -9.96
C ARG A 61 11.81 -16.19 -9.54
N THR A 62 12.03 -14.88 -9.52
CA THR A 62 13.33 -14.31 -9.15
C THR A 62 13.42 -14.17 -7.64
N LYS A 63 14.55 -14.59 -7.06
CA LYS A 63 14.83 -14.43 -5.63
C LYS A 63 14.87 -12.95 -5.28
N MET A 64 14.17 -12.57 -4.21
CA MET A 64 14.21 -11.20 -3.73
C MET A 64 15.60 -10.85 -3.17
N LEU A 65 16.15 -9.71 -3.58
CA LEU A 65 17.40 -9.16 -3.08
C LEU A 65 17.13 -8.20 -1.92
N TYR A 66 18.00 -8.18 -0.91
CA TYR A 66 17.91 -7.21 0.20
C TYR A 66 17.86 -5.76 -0.29
N LYS A 67 18.58 -5.42 -1.36
CA LYS A 67 18.56 -4.08 -1.97
C LYS A 67 17.16 -3.64 -2.42
N ASN A 68 16.41 -4.54 -3.04
CA ASN A 68 15.06 -4.23 -3.51
C ASN A 68 14.10 -4.04 -2.34
N LEU A 69 14.20 -4.92 -1.34
CA LEU A 69 13.41 -4.81 -0.11
C LEU A 69 13.69 -3.47 0.59
N TRP A 70 14.96 -3.09 0.72
CA TRP A 70 15.38 -1.81 1.29
C TRP A 70 14.71 -0.63 0.61
N GLN A 71 14.74 -0.61 -0.73
CA GLN A 71 14.16 0.47 -1.51
C GLN A 71 12.63 0.52 -1.38
N THR A 72 11.97 -0.65 -1.33
CA THR A 72 10.53 -0.71 -1.10
C THR A 72 10.12 -0.21 0.29
N LEU A 73 10.92 -0.49 1.33
CA LEU A 73 10.65 0.01 2.68
C LEU A 73 10.82 1.53 2.77
N TRP A 74 11.80 2.10 2.08
CA TRP A 74 11.95 3.56 2.00
C TRP A 74 10.77 4.24 1.29
N ASN A 75 10.27 3.64 0.21
CA ASN A 75 9.07 4.13 -0.45
C ASN A 75 7.85 4.03 0.47
N LEU A 76 7.70 2.91 1.20
CA LEU A 76 6.65 2.74 2.19
C LEU A 76 6.70 3.83 3.26
N ARG A 77 7.90 4.14 3.80
CA ARG A 77 8.09 5.22 4.76
C ARG A 77 7.57 6.55 4.21
N ARG A 78 7.95 6.92 2.98
CA ARG A 78 7.52 8.19 2.36
C ARG A 78 6.01 8.27 2.21
N GLU A 79 5.38 7.19 1.76
CA GLU A 79 3.92 7.11 1.63
C GLU A 79 3.23 7.22 3.00
N MET A 80 3.78 6.56 4.03
CA MET A 80 3.26 6.66 5.39
C MET A 80 3.41 8.07 5.97
N GLU A 81 4.53 8.74 5.73
CA GLU A 81 4.76 10.14 6.15
C GLU A 81 3.79 11.09 5.43
N PHE A 82 3.57 10.89 4.12
CA PHE A 82 2.64 11.67 3.30
C PHE A 82 1.18 11.52 3.75
N HIS A 83 0.77 10.30 4.10
CA HIS A 83 -0.57 10.01 4.61
C HIS A 83 -0.70 10.16 6.13
N HIS A 84 0.35 10.63 6.82
CA HIS A 84 0.42 10.79 8.27
C HIS A 84 0.04 9.51 9.07
N VAL A 85 0.35 8.33 8.52
CA VAL A 85 0.06 7.04 9.14
C VAL A 85 1.13 6.70 10.17
N LYS A 86 0.74 6.55 11.44
CA LYS A 86 1.67 6.24 12.54
C LYS A 86 1.66 4.78 13.00
N LYS A 87 0.77 3.95 12.47
CA LYS A 87 0.65 2.53 12.84
C LYS A 87 0.80 1.66 11.61
N LEU A 88 1.74 0.72 11.65
CA LEU A 88 2.01 -0.23 10.57
C LEU A 88 1.91 -1.65 11.12
N ALA A 89 1.12 -2.51 10.47
CA ALA A 89 1.13 -3.94 10.73
C ALA A 89 1.77 -4.65 9.53
N VAL A 90 2.78 -5.49 9.77
CA VAL A 90 3.47 -6.28 8.74
C VAL A 90 3.54 -7.74 9.15
N PRO A 91 3.40 -8.69 8.20
CA PRO A 91 3.79 -10.07 8.45
C PRO A 91 5.32 -10.19 8.54
N LYS A 92 5.83 -11.39 8.85
CA LYS A 92 7.24 -11.74 8.63
C LYS A 92 7.59 -11.66 7.14
N LEU A 93 8.00 -10.47 6.69
CA LEU A 93 8.43 -10.21 5.33
C LEU A 93 9.59 -11.12 4.94
N ALA A 94 9.60 -11.59 3.69
CA ALA A 94 10.77 -12.19 3.04
C ALA A 94 11.30 -13.53 3.59
N CYS A 95 10.71 -14.08 4.66
CA CYS A 95 11.27 -15.26 5.35
C CYS A 95 10.84 -16.62 4.80
N GLY A 96 9.81 -16.67 3.96
CA GLY A 96 9.35 -17.92 3.35
C GLY A 96 10.11 -18.23 2.06
N LEU A 97 9.42 -18.07 0.93
CA LEU A 97 9.91 -18.42 -0.41
C LEU A 97 11.23 -17.74 -0.81
N ASP A 98 11.50 -16.54 -0.29
CA ASP A 98 12.69 -15.77 -0.64
C ASP A 98 13.92 -16.12 0.21
N GLN A 99 13.76 -16.94 1.27
CA GLN A 99 14.83 -17.39 2.18
C GLN A 99 15.69 -16.26 2.77
N LEU A 100 15.13 -15.04 2.93
CA LEU A 100 15.86 -13.94 3.53
C LEU A 100 15.82 -14.07 5.06
N ASN A 101 16.93 -13.69 5.70
CA ASN A 101 17.05 -13.82 7.14
C ASN A 101 16.19 -12.74 7.82
N TRP A 102 15.21 -13.18 8.62
CA TRP A 102 14.32 -12.28 9.35
C TRP A 102 15.09 -11.27 10.20
N ARG A 103 16.19 -11.69 10.82
CA ARG A 103 17.00 -10.82 11.70
C ARG A 103 17.55 -9.63 10.93
N THR A 104 18.01 -9.86 9.71
CA THR A 104 18.48 -8.79 8.81
C THR A 104 17.32 -7.90 8.38
N VAL A 105 16.18 -8.47 8.03
CA VAL A 105 14.98 -7.70 7.61
C VAL A 105 14.43 -6.85 8.75
N ARG A 106 14.42 -7.37 9.98
CA ARG A 106 14.02 -6.64 11.18
C ARG A 106 14.95 -5.45 11.44
N ASN A 107 16.26 -5.66 11.37
CA ASN A 107 17.22 -4.55 11.48
C ASN A 107 16.98 -3.51 10.39
N MET A 108 16.64 -3.95 9.17
CA MET A 108 16.34 -3.02 8.09
C MET A 108 15.08 -2.18 8.37
N LEU A 109 14.01 -2.81 8.87
CA LEU A 109 12.79 -2.11 9.30
C LEU A 109 13.09 -1.09 10.40
N GLU A 110 13.86 -1.48 11.42
CA GLU A 110 14.24 -0.59 12.52
C GLU A 110 15.00 0.64 12.03
N VAL A 111 15.94 0.47 11.10
CA VAL A 111 16.70 1.60 10.53
C VAL A 111 15.82 2.50 9.67
N VAL A 112 14.96 1.93 8.81
CA VAL A 112 14.09 2.71 7.93
C VAL A 112 13.08 3.53 8.73
N PHE A 113 12.42 2.92 9.73
CA PHE A 113 11.42 3.60 10.55
C PHE A 113 12.00 4.33 11.77
N ARG A 114 13.33 4.42 11.89
CA ARG A 114 13.96 5.16 12.97
C ARG A 114 13.59 6.63 12.92
N GLY A 115 13.13 7.17 14.04
CA GLY A 115 12.84 8.60 14.20
C GLY A 115 11.54 9.08 13.55
N THR A 116 10.74 8.21 12.93
CA THR A 116 9.44 8.60 12.33
C THR A 116 8.28 8.57 13.32
N GLY A 117 8.46 7.95 14.49
CA GLY A 117 7.38 7.73 15.46
C GLY A 117 6.33 6.71 14.99
N VAL A 118 6.61 5.96 13.91
CA VAL A 118 5.75 4.89 13.41
C VAL A 118 5.89 3.65 14.30
N GLN A 119 4.77 3.15 14.81
CA GLN A 119 4.71 1.87 15.52
C GLN A 119 4.55 0.73 14.52
N VAL A 120 5.54 -0.17 14.48
CA VAL A 120 5.53 -1.35 13.61
C VAL A 120 5.17 -2.59 14.44
N LEU A 121 4.02 -3.18 14.14
CA LEU A 121 3.57 -4.46 14.68
C LEU A 121 3.92 -5.57 13.70
N VAL A 122 4.67 -6.57 14.18
CA VAL A 122 4.97 -7.77 13.39
C VAL A 122 3.96 -8.86 13.74
N CYS A 123 3.17 -9.27 12.77
CA CYS A 123 2.23 -10.37 12.92
C CYS A 123 2.91 -11.70 12.58
N SER A 124 2.99 -12.60 13.54
CA SER A 124 3.31 -14.01 13.32
C SER A 124 2.09 -14.87 13.61
N TYR A 125 1.86 -15.87 12.75
CA TYR A 125 0.98 -16.99 13.05
C TYR A 125 1.78 -18.10 13.75
#